data_AF-A0A075GAE7-F1
#
_entry.id   AF-A0A075GAE7-F1
#
_cell.length_a   1.000
_cell.length_b   1.000
_cell.length_c   1.000
_cell.angle_alpha   90.00
_cell.angle_beta   90.00
_cell.angle_gamma   90.00
#
_symmetry.space_group_name_H-M   'P 1'
#
loop_
_entity.id
_entity.type
_entity.pdbx_description
1 polymer ?
#
loop_
_entity_poly.entity_id
_entity_poly.type
_entity_poly.pdbx_seq_one_letter_code
_entity_poly.pdbx_strand_id
1 'polypeptide(L)' 'MYTISAYQAAPSKYQASAEVEVVDGHVIPEFGTIAVMILVVAIVSIIIVSAKTKLSLVPRY' A
#
# COMPACT_ATOMS: atom_id res chain seq x y z
N MET A 1 -14.52 0.03 -16.67
CA MET A 1 -15.95 0.39 -16.76
C MET A 1 -16.73 -0.90 -16.88
N TYR A 2 -17.56 -1.23 -15.90
CA TYR A 2 -18.34 -2.47 -15.90
C TYR A 2 -19.82 -2.13 -15.94
N THR A 3 -20.57 -2.78 -16.81
CA THR A 3 -22.02 -2.57 -16.93
C THR A 3 -22.71 -3.75 -16.27
N ILE A 4 -23.48 -3.49 -15.22
CA ILE A 4 -24.30 -4.50 -14.55
C ILE A 4 -25.71 -4.39 -15.14
N SER A 5 -26.21 -5.49 -15.70
CA SER A 5 -27.54 -5.56 -16.31
C SER A 5 -28.43 -6.54 -15.56
N ALA A 6 -29.58 -6.08 -15.10
CA ALA A 6 -30.62 -6.89 -14.48
C ALA A 6 -31.74 -7.12 -15.48
N TYR A 7 -32.15 -8.39 -15.65
CA TYR A 7 -33.20 -8.81 -16.57
C TYR A 7 -34.32 -9.47 -15.77
N GLN A 8 -35.53 -8.92 -15.84
CA GLN A 8 -36.71 -9.53 -15.23
C GLN A 8 -37.79 -9.84 -16.29
N ALA A 9 -38.19 -11.11 -16.35
CA ALA A 9 -39.12 -11.67 -17.35
C ALA A 9 -38.63 -11.51 -18.80
N ALA A 10 -39.52 -11.77 -19.77
CA ALA A 10 -39.23 -11.75 -21.20
C ALA A 10 -38.44 -10.49 -21.60
N PRO A 11 -37.50 -10.62 -22.57
CA PRO A 11 -36.31 -9.77 -22.73
C PRO A 11 -36.58 -8.32 -23.16
N SER A 12 -37.79 -7.77 -23.00
CA SER A 12 -38.13 -6.43 -23.50
C SER A 12 -38.83 -5.51 -22.51
N LYS A 13 -39.33 -6.00 -21.37
CA LYS A 13 -40.17 -5.15 -20.49
C LYS A 13 -39.47 -4.60 -19.25
N TYR A 14 -38.46 -5.29 -18.70
CA TYR A 14 -37.80 -4.84 -17.47
C TYR A 14 -36.31 -5.18 -17.52
N GLN A 15 -35.57 -4.41 -18.33
CA GLN A 15 -34.12 -4.40 -18.31
C GLN A 15 -33.64 -3.10 -17.67
N ALA A 16 -32.74 -3.19 -16.69
CA ALA A 16 -32.06 -2.05 -16.12
C ALA A 16 -30.56 -2.30 -16.16
N SER A 17 -29.81 -1.33 -16.70
CA SER A 17 -28.35 -1.39 -16.76
C SER A 17 -27.78 -0.19 -16.02
N ALA A 18 -26.79 -0.44 -15.18
CA ALA A 18 -26.03 0.59 -14.48
C ALA A 18 -24.56 0.47 -14.85
N GLU A 19 -23.95 1.59 -15.22
CA GLU A 19 -22.51 1.69 -15.43
C GLU A 19 -21.86 1.92 -14.07
N VAL A 20 -21.02 0.97 -13.67
CA VAL A 20 -20.28 1.02 -12.42
C VAL A 20 -18.81 1.17 -12.74
N GLU A 21 -18.22 2.22 -12.17
CA GLU A 21 -16.79 2.45 -12.19
C GLU A 21 -16.20 1.94 -10.88
N VAL A 22 -15.16 1.09 -10.98
CA VAL A 22 -14.40 0.66 -9.80
C VAL A 22 -13.37 1.76 -9.52
N VAL A 23 -13.80 2.76 -8.74
CA VAL A 23 -13.03 3.96 -8.41
C VAL A 23 -11.70 3.63 -7.69
N ASP A 24 -11.62 2.46 -7.03
CA ASP A 24 -10.48 2.05 -6.20
C ASP A 24 -9.95 0.64 -6.54
N GLY A 25 -10.01 0.24 -7.82
CA GLY A 25 -9.47 -1.04 -8.29
C GLY A 25 -7.94 -1.11 -8.27
N HIS A 26 -7.28 -0.09 -7.72
CA HIS A 26 -5.84 -0.01 -7.62
C HIS A 26 -5.43 -0.42 -6.21
N VAL A 27 -4.92 -1.65 -6.08
CA VAL A 27 -4.21 -2.06 -4.87
C VAL A 27 -2.93 -1.22 -4.81
N ILE A 28 -2.97 -0.05 -4.16
CA ILE A 28 -1.76 0.64 -3.74
C ILE A 28 -1.06 -0.31 -2.78
N PRO A 29 0.10 -0.85 -3.13
CA PRO A 29 0.85 -1.63 -2.18
C PRO A 29 1.44 -0.62 -1.20
N GLU A 30 1.10 -0.74 0.08
CA GLU A 30 1.63 0.11 1.16
C GLU A 30 3.15 -0.06 1.38
N PHE A 31 3.86 -0.73 0.46
CA PHE A 31 5.30 -0.95 0.48
C PHE A 31 6.07 0.35 0.67
N GLY A 32 5.63 1.46 0.07
CA GLY A 32 6.26 2.77 0.25
C GLY A 32 6.18 3.25 1.69
N THR A 33 4.99 3.25 2.28
CA THR A 33 4.74 3.68 3.66
C THR A 33 5.49 2.79 4.66
N ILE A 34 5.44 1.48 4.45
CA ILE A 34 6.13 0.49 5.30
C ILE A 34 7.65 0.66 5.19
N ALA A 35 8.18 0.87 3.98
CA ALA A 35 9.61 1.08 3.77
C ALA A 35 10.11 2.35 4.47
N VAL A 36 9.37 3.45 4.39
CA VAL A 36 9.72 4.69 5.10
C VAL A 36 9.67 4.50 6.61
N MET A 37 8.67 3.79 7.13
CA MET A 37 8.56 3.51 8.57
C MET A 37 9.77 2.72 9.09
N ILE A 38 10.20 1.68 8.36
CA ILE A 38 11.40 0.90 8.72
C ILE A 38 12.67 1.75 8.60
N LEU A 39 12.79 2.56 7.55
CA LEU A 39 13.96 3.43 7.33
C LEU A 39 14.17 4.41 8.50
N VAL A 40 13.09 5.05 8.97
CA VAL A 40 13.15 5.98 10.11
C VAL A 40 13.62 5.27 11.37
N VAL A 41 13.05 4.10 11.68
CA VAL A 41 13.42 3.30 12.86
C VAL A 41 14.90 2.86 12.79
N ALA A 42 15.37 2.47 11.60
CA ALA A 42 16.75 2.04 11.39
C ALA A 42 17.76 3.17 11.63
N ILE A 43 17.52 4.35 11.06
CA ILE A 43 18.41 5.52 11.23
C ILE A 43 18.49 5.93 12.71
N VAL A 44 17.35 6.02 13.39
CA VAL A 44 17.29 6.36 14.81
C VAL A 44 18.07 5.33 15.64
N SER A 45 17.91 4.04 15.34
CA SER A 45 18.65 2.97 16.03
C SER A 45 20.16 3.07 15.83
N ILE A 46 20.62 3.32 14.59
CA ILE A 46 22.05 3.47 14.28
C ILE A 46 22.65 4.64 15.04
N ILE A 47 21.97 5.79 15.09
CA ILE A 47 22.45 6.98 15.80
C ILE A 47 22.59 6.68 17.30
N ILE A 48 21.55 6.12 17.91
CA ILE A 48 21.54 5.80 19.34
C ILE A 48 22.65 4.80 19.68
N VAL A 49 22.77 3.72 18.90
CA VAL A 49 23.79 2.69 19.12
C VAL A 49 25.19 3.24 18.89
N SER A 50 25.41 3.99 17.79
CA SER A 50 26.72 4.57 17.46
C SER A 50 27.17 5.58 18.50
N ALA A 51 26.26 6.43 19.00
CA ALA A 51 26.55 7.39 20.05
C ALA A 51 26.86 6.72 21.38
N LYS A 52 26.13 5.66 21.74
CA LYS A 52 26.28 4.97 23.03
C LYS A 52 27.49 4.04 23.06
N THR A 53 27.84 3.41 21.95
CA THR A 53 28.91 2.39 21.90
C THR A 53 30.26 2.95 21.51
N LYS A 54 30.35 4.25 21.14
CA LYS A 54 31.57 4.87 20.58
C LYS A 54 32.22 3.88 19.61
N LEU A 55 31.41 3.34 18.69
CA LEU A 55 31.74 2.17 17.88
C LEU A 55 33.13 2.37 17.27
N SER A 56 34.14 1.76 17.88
CA SER A 56 35.52 1.88 17.43
C SER A 56 35.62 1.02 16.19
N LEU A 57 35.18 1.57 15.06
CA LEU A 57 35.38 1.01 13.72
C LEU A 57 36.87 0.87 13.38
N VAL A 58 37.75 1.41 14.22
CA VAL A 58 39.20 1.23 14.13
C VAL A 58 39.63 0.19 15.17
N PRO A 59 40.07 -1.01 14.74
CA PRO A 59 40.78 -1.93 15.62
C PRO A 59 42.11 -1.29 16.00
N ARG A 60 42.42 -1.22 17.31
CA ARG A 60 43.77 -0.91 17.77
C ARG A 60 44.52 -2.23 17.94
N TYR A 61 45.69 -2.30 17.30
CA TYR A 61 46.67 -3.40 17.40
C TYR A 61 47.06 -3.69 18.84
#